data_AF-A0A7J2LWT5-F1
#
_entry.id   AF-A0A7J2LWT5-F1
#
_cell.length_a   1.000
_cell.length_b   1.000
_cell.length_c   1.000
_cell.angle_alpha   90.00
_cell.angle_beta   90.00
_cell.angle_gamma   90.00
#
_symmetry.space_group_name_H-M   'P 1'
#
loop_
_entity.id
_entity.type
_entity.pdbx_description
1 polymer ?
#
loop_
_entity_poly.entity_id
_entity_poly.type
_entity_poly.pdbx_seq_one_letter_code
_entity_poly.pdbx_strand_id
1 'polypeptide(L)'
;MRSCEKCGFPLPEDAEYCPNCGSPVMRMHGFSRAALMSAGRILQAGILGAFISVMISSLSPPGVKLYFIPSFVSSLLVIFLFRPRRFEDAMTISFIVYLFSDAILGGMIFGTLYMEGISLSEAYRGYLLTFLDVAAYAFNPVSALIAAYIGNKIASGMIGESGKYEGTAEQYASEEAEGPGGVIYSLKRHLHSHKV
;
A
#
# COMPACT_ATOMS: atom_id res chain seq x y z
N MET A 1 -7.42 -15.94 -32.57
CA MET A 1 -6.16 -16.66 -32.87
C MET A 1 -5.04 -15.64 -32.95
N ARG A 2 -4.04 -15.74 -32.07
CA ARG A 2 -2.84 -14.89 -32.15
C ARG A 2 -1.86 -15.53 -33.11
N SER A 3 -1.24 -14.75 -33.98
CA SER A 3 -0.18 -15.22 -34.88
C SER A 3 1.17 -14.77 -34.35
N CYS A 4 2.20 -15.58 -34.57
CA CYS A 4 3.57 -15.21 -34.24
C CYS A 4 3.99 -13.97 -35.05
N GLU A 5 4.49 -12.93 -34.37
CA GLU A 5 4.96 -11.70 -35.02
C GLU A 5 6.16 -11.93 -35.95
N LYS A 6 6.94 -12.98 -35.69
CA LYS A 6 8.16 -13.29 -36.44
C LYS A 6 7.91 -14.14 -37.69
N CYS A 7 6.97 -15.09 -37.64
CA CYS A 7 6.78 -16.06 -38.73
C CYS A 7 5.32 -16.22 -39.19
N GLY A 8 4.36 -15.50 -38.60
CA GLY A 8 2.94 -15.55 -38.98
C GLY A 8 2.21 -16.84 -38.58
N PHE A 9 2.88 -17.80 -37.94
CA PHE A 9 2.26 -19.07 -37.55
C PHE A 9 1.16 -18.86 -36.49
N PRO A 10 -0.03 -19.47 -36.63
CA PRO A 10 -1.08 -19.38 -35.63
C PRO A 10 -0.65 -20.08 -34.33
N LEU A 11 -0.60 -19.32 -33.25
CA LEU A 11 -0.16 -19.80 -31.95
C LEU A 11 -1.34 -20.43 -31.18
N PRO A 12 -1.15 -21.59 -30.54
CA PRO A 12 -2.11 -22.10 -29.57
C PRO A 12 -2.19 -21.17 -28.35
N GLU A 13 -3.33 -21.17 -27.64
CA GLU A 13 -3.65 -20.24 -26.55
C GLU A 13 -2.56 -20.16 -25.46
N ASP A 14 -1.81 -21.26 -25.25
CA ASP A 14 -0.78 -21.39 -24.20
C ASP A 14 0.68 -21.52 -24.71
N ALA A 15 0.98 -21.16 -25.96
CA ALA A 15 2.37 -21.21 -26.43
C ALA A 15 3.25 -20.14 -25.74
N GLU A 16 4.29 -20.57 -25.03
CA GLU A 16 5.39 -19.68 -24.55
C GLU A 16 6.41 -19.39 -25.66
N TYR A 17 6.61 -20.37 -26.54
CA TYR A 17 7.48 -20.27 -27.71
C TYR A 17 6.70 -20.66 -28.95
N CYS A 18 6.98 -20.01 -30.08
CA CYS A 18 6.39 -20.40 -31.35
C CYS A 18 6.91 -21.80 -31.74
N PRO A 19 6.03 -22.80 -31.95
CA PRO A 19 6.46 -24.16 -32.29
C PRO A 19 7.14 -24.23 -33.67
N ASN A 20 6.93 -23.23 -34.53
CA ASN A 20 7.50 -23.19 -35.87
C ASN A 20 8.87 -22.51 -35.94
N CYS A 21 9.08 -21.40 -35.23
CA CYS A 21 10.32 -20.61 -35.34
C CYS A 21 11.10 -20.45 -34.04
N GLY A 22 10.63 -21.03 -32.93
CA GLY A 22 11.27 -20.96 -31.62
C GLY A 22 11.30 -19.55 -31.00
N SER A 23 10.69 -18.53 -31.62
CA SER A 23 10.67 -17.19 -31.03
C SER A 23 9.80 -17.18 -29.78
N PRO A 24 10.23 -16.53 -28.69
CA PRO A 24 9.39 -16.34 -27.52
C PRO A 24 8.15 -15.55 -27.93
N VAL A 25 6.98 -16.00 -27.49
CA VAL A 25 5.73 -15.26 -27.67
C VAL A 25 5.68 -14.26 -26.52
N MET A 26 5.74 -12.95 -26.82
CA MET A 26 5.55 -11.93 -25.79
C MET A 26 4.14 -12.07 -25.21
N ARG A 27 4.04 -12.76 -24.06
CA ARG A 27 2.81 -12.76 -23.30
C ARG A 27 2.65 -11.37 -22.70
N MET A 28 1.65 -10.64 -23.18
CA MET A 28 1.12 -9.46 -22.50
C MET A 28 0.31 -9.89 -21.25
N HIS A 29 0.91 -10.74 -20.41
CA HIS A 29 0.34 -11.22 -19.14
C HIS A 29 1.36 -10.96 -18.04
N GLY A 30 1.33 -9.73 -17.54
CA GLY A 30 2.13 -9.35 -16.40
C GLY A 30 1.71 -8.05 -15.71
N PHE A 31 0.58 -7.45 -16.07
CA PHE A 31 0.15 -6.20 -15.42
C PHE A 31 -0.56 -6.45 -14.06
N SER A 32 -0.83 -7.69 -13.64
CA SER A 32 -1.87 -7.93 -12.62
C SER A 32 -1.49 -8.78 -11.40
N ARG A 33 -0.25 -9.25 -11.21
CA ARG A 33 0.15 -9.91 -9.94
C ARG A 33 0.99 -9.01 -9.04
N ALA A 34 2.05 -8.40 -9.57
CA ALA A 34 2.89 -7.47 -8.81
C ALA A 34 2.12 -6.21 -8.36
N ALA A 35 1.28 -5.64 -9.25
CA ALA A 35 0.43 -4.48 -8.94
C ALA A 35 -0.69 -4.81 -7.93
N LEU A 36 -1.19 -6.04 -7.93
CA LEU A 36 -2.21 -6.48 -6.97
C LEU A 36 -1.59 -6.73 -5.58
N MET A 37 -0.37 -7.27 -5.53
CA MET A 37 0.40 -7.42 -4.29
C MET A 37 0.81 -6.08 -3.67
N SER A 38 1.07 -5.05 -4.48
CA SER A 38 1.33 -3.70 -3.98
C SER A 38 0.03 -3.01 -3.52
N ALA A 39 -1.06 -3.14 -4.27
CA ALA A 39 -2.35 -2.56 -3.90
C ALA A 39 -2.92 -3.16 -2.59
N GLY A 40 -2.81 -4.48 -2.41
CA GLY A 40 -3.23 -5.16 -1.19
C GLY A 40 -2.47 -4.67 0.06
N ARG A 41 -1.15 -4.47 -0.06
CA ARG A 41 -0.33 -3.89 1.04
C ARG A 41 -0.74 -2.46 1.36
N ILE A 42 -1.00 -1.62 0.36
CA ILE A 42 -1.46 -0.23 0.55
C ILE A 42 -2.82 -0.21 1.26
N LEU A 43 -3.76 -1.06 0.83
CA LEU A 43 -5.07 -1.19 1.47
C LEU A 43 -4.95 -1.69 2.91
N GLN A 44 -4.16 -2.73 3.16
CA GLN A 44 -3.93 -3.26 4.50
C GLN A 44 -3.35 -2.19 5.43
N ALA A 45 -2.35 -1.44 4.95
CA ALA A 45 -1.73 -0.34 5.69
C ALA A 45 -2.78 0.73 6.04
N GLY A 46 -3.58 1.15 5.06
CA GLY A 46 -4.62 2.16 5.28
C GLY A 46 -5.72 1.72 6.24
N ILE A 47 -6.18 0.47 6.15
CA ILE A 47 -7.18 -0.11 7.07
C ILE A 47 -6.61 -0.17 8.49
N LEU A 48 -5.37 -0.67 8.65
CA LEU A 48 -4.69 -0.71 9.95
C LEU A 48 -4.61 0.70 10.57
N GLY A 49 -4.25 1.70 9.77
CA GLY A 49 -4.20 3.09 10.22
C GLY A 49 -5.56 3.63 10.61
N ALA A 50 -6.62 3.31 9.87
CA ALA A 50 -7.97 3.72 10.24
C ALA A 50 -8.39 3.14 11.60
N PHE A 51 -8.12 1.86 11.85
CA PHE A 51 -8.39 1.25 13.15
C PHE A 51 -7.61 1.92 14.28
N ILE A 52 -6.32 2.22 14.08
CA ILE A 52 -5.51 2.93 15.07
C ILE A 52 -6.07 4.34 15.31
N SER A 53 -6.48 5.06 14.27
CA SER A 53 -7.07 6.40 14.38
C SER A 53 -8.35 6.38 15.21
N VAL A 54 -9.25 5.44 14.91
CA VAL A 54 -10.50 5.26 15.66
C VAL A 54 -10.20 4.86 17.10
N MET A 55 -9.25 3.95 17.32
CA MET A 55 -8.81 3.56 18.66
C MET A 55 -8.32 4.78 19.46
N ILE A 56 -7.44 5.61 18.88
CA ILE A 56 -6.97 6.85 19.53
C ILE A 56 -8.15 7.77 19.87
N SER A 57 -9.10 7.92 18.94
CA SER A 57 -10.29 8.74 19.17
C SER A 57 -11.18 8.19 20.29
N SER A 58 -11.34 6.86 20.37
CA SER A 58 -12.17 6.20 21.37
C SER A 58 -11.56 6.18 22.77
N LEU A 59 -10.23 6.18 22.89
CA LEU A 59 -9.54 6.29 24.18
C LEU A 59 -9.47 7.74 24.70
N SER A 60 -9.83 8.73 23.87
CA SER A 60 -9.81 10.14 24.26
C SER A 60 -10.93 10.47 25.26
N PRO A 61 -10.68 11.32 26.28
CA PRO A 61 -11.71 11.76 27.20
C PRO A 61 -12.91 12.41 26.48
N PRO A 62 -14.15 12.12 26.91
CA PRO A 62 -15.34 12.73 26.35
C PRO A 62 -15.33 14.24 26.64
N GLY A 63 -15.15 15.05 25.58
CA GLY A 63 -15.06 16.51 25.67
C GLY A 63 -13.87 17.11 24.93
N VAL A 64 -12.86 16.31 24.58
CA VAL A 64 -11.73 16.78 23.76
C VAL A 64 -12.00 16.46 22.29
N LYS A 65 -12.25 17.50 21.48
CA LYS A 65 -12.30 17.37 20.03
C LYS A 65 -10.88 17.28 19.48
N LEU A 66 -10.42 16.08 19.16
CA LEU A 66 -9.09 15.84 18.59
C LEU A 66 -9.00 16.16 17.07
N TYR A 67 -10.14 16.43 16.42
CA TYR A 67 -10.22 16.75 14.98
C TYR A 67 -9.40 15.76 14.12
N PHE A 68 -8.48 16.26 13.31
CA PHE A 68 -7.65 15.47 12.39
C PHE A 68 -6.44 14.79 13.05
N ILE A 69 -6.14 15.08 14.33
CA ILE A 69 -4.93 14.61 15.01
C ILE A 69 -4.83 13.07 15.04
N PRO A 70 -5.90 12.31 15.37
CA PRO A 70 -5.82 10.85 15.43
C PRO A 70 -5.46 10.24 14.07
N SER A 71 -6.08 10.73 13.00
CA SER A 71 -5.83 10.27 11.63
C SER A 71 -4.46 10.71 11.13
N PHE A 72 -4.02 11.91 11.49
CA PHE A 72 -2.68 12.43 11.17
C PHE A 72 -1.59 11.55 11.78
N VAL A 73 -1.62 11.35 13.10
CA VAL A 73 -0.64 10.53 13.82
C VAL A 73 -0.67 9.09 13.33
N SER A 74 -1.87 8.53 13.12
CA SER A 74 -2.01 7.17 12.62
C SER A 74 -1.42 7.02 11.22
N SER A 75 -1.67 7.96 10.32
CA SER A 75 -1.12 7.91 8.97
C SER A 75 0.42 8.03 8.97
N LEU A 76 0.99 8.87 9.84
CA LEU A 76 2.44 8.93 10.03
C LEU A 76 3.01 7.60 10.51
N LEU A 77 2.37 6.98 11.50
CA LEU A 77 2.78 5.70 12.07
C LEU A 77 2.75 4.60 11.00
N VAL A 78 1.66 4.49 10.25
CA VAL A 78 1.54 3.47 9.21
C VAL A 78 2.54 3.68 8.08
N ILE A 79 2.72 4.91 7.60
CA ILE A 79 3.71 5.21 6.56
C ILE A 79 5.12 4.90 7.07
N PHE A 80 5.40 5.17 8.34
CA PHE A 80 6.66 4.82 8.97
C PHE A 80 6.88 3.30 9.06
N LEU A 81 5.86 2.53 9.43
CA LEU A 81 5.94 1.06 9.54
C LEU A 81 6.05 0.37 8.18
N PHE A 82 5.22 0.77 7.21
CA PHE A 82 5.14 0.12 5.90
C PHE A 82 6.19 0.62 4.89
N ARG A 83 6.88 1.73 5.19
CA ARG A 83 7.96 2.33 4.40
C ARG A 83 7.70 2.30 2.89
N PRO A 84 6.65 3.00 2.40
CA PRO A 84 6.41 3.10 0.97
C PRO A 84 7.64 3.69 0.26
N ARG A 85 8.07 3.06 -0.85
CA ARG A 85 9.22 3.53 -1.63
C ARG A 85 8.88 4.75 -2.50
N ARG A 86 7.62 4.87 -2.90
CA ARG A 86 7.13 5.96 -3.75
C ARG A 86 6.28 6.92 -2.93
N PHE A 87 6.45 8.20 -3.19
CA PHE A 87 5.62 9.24 -2.58
C PHE A 87 4.13 9.05 -2.90
N GLU A 88 3.81 8.58 -4.11
CA GLU A 88 2.44 8.24 -4.54
C GLU A 88 1.79 7.19 -3.64
N ASP A 89 2.55 6.18 -3.20
CA ASP A 89 2.04 5.12 -2.32
C ASP A 89 1.78 5.69 -0.91
N ALA A 90 2.67 6.53 -0.40
CA ALA A 90 2.49 7.22 0.89
C ALA A 90 1.27 8.15 0.90
N MET A 91 1.07 8.89 -0.19
CA MET A 91 -0.11 9.73 -0.42
C MET A 91 -1.39 8.89 -0.40
N THR A 92 -1.39 7.80 -1.16
CA THR A 92 -2.54 6.88 -1.22
C THR A 92 -2.87 6.28 0.15
N ILE A 93 -1.86 5.80 0.89
CA ILE A 93 -2.03 5.27 2.24
C ILE A 93 -2.66 6.33 3.16
N SER A 94 -2.14 7.57 3.16
CA SER A 94 -2.68 8.63 4.01
C SER A 94 -4.15 8.93 3.70
N PHE A 95 -4.52 9.09 2.41
CA PHE A 95 -5.92 9.31 2.04
C PHE A 95 -6.83 8.15 2.45
N ILE A 96 -6.37 6.90 2.29
CA ILE A 96 -7.13 5.73 2.73
C ILE A 96 -7.34 5.79 4.24
N VAL A 97 -6.31 6.05 5.04
CA VAL A 97 -6.45 6.16 6.51
C VAL A 97 -7.52 7.18 6.88
N TYR A 98 -7.49 8.37 6.29
CA TYR A 98 -8.45 9.44 6.59
C TYR A 98 -9.88 9.05 6.19
N LEU A 99 -10.07 8.58 4.96
CA LEU A 99 -11.40 8.17 4.48
C LEU A 99 -12.01 7.06 5.32
N PHE A 100 -11.22 6.02 5.63
CA PHE A 100 -11.72 4.92 6.45
C PHE A 100 -11.95 5.33 7.91
N SER A 101 -11.12 6.21 8.48
CA SER A 101 -11.34 6.71 9.85
C SER A 101 -12.66 7.46 9.95
N ASP A 102 -12.94 8.38 9.03
CA ASP A 102 -14.18 9.16 9.00
C ASP A 102 -15.39 8.25 8.77
N ALA A 103 -15.26 7.27 7.86
CA ALA A 103 -16.33 6.31 7.58
C ALA A 103 -16.65 5.42 8.79
N ILE A 104 -15.63 4.90 9.48
CA ILE A 104 -15.82 4.04 10.66
C ILE A 104 -16.41 4.86 11.81
N LEU A 105 -15.85 6.04 12.10
CA LEU A 105 -16.32 6.89 13.19
C LEU A 105 -17.74 7.39 12.95
N GLY A 106 -18.03 7.86 11.73
CA GLY A 106 -19.37 8.26 11.32
C GLY A 106 -20.34 7.09 11.43
N GLY A 107 -19.95 5.91 10.94
CA GLY A 107 -20.74 4.68 11.06
C GLY A 107 -21.03 4.29 12.50
N MET A 108 -20.06 4.40 13.40
CA MET A 108 -20.25 4.18 14.83
C MET A 108 -21.26 5.18 15.43
N ILE A 109 -21.10 6.47 15.17
CA ILE A 109 -22.00 7.52 15.70
C ILE A 109 -23.43 7.30 15.20
N PHE A 110 -23.62 7.12 13.89
CA PHE A 110 -24.96 6.87 13.33
C PHE A 110 -25.55 5.54 13.81
N GLY A 111 -24.72 4.51 13.97
CA GLY A 111 -25.13 3.22 14.53
C GLY A 111 -25.63 3.35 15.97
N THR A 112 -24.91 4.09 16.82
CA THR A 112 -25.33 4.35 18.20
C THR A 112 -26.65 5.12 18.25
N LEU A 113 -26.78 6.19 17.45
CA LEU A 113 -28.02 6.97 17.38
C LEU A 113 -29.22 6.13 16.94
N TYR A 114 -29.02 5.24 15.97
CA TYR A 114 -30.06 4.33 15.50
C TYR A 114 -30.50 3.35 16.59
N MET A 115 -29.55 2.75 17.32
CA MET A 115 -29.83 1.81 18.41
C MET A 115 -30.53 2.48 19.61
N GLU A 116 -30.21 3.74 19.88
CA GLU A 116 -30.82 4.53 20.96
C GLU A 116 -32.17 5.17 20.56
N GLY A 117 -32.55 5.10 19.27
CA GLY A 117 -33.79 5.68 18.76
C GLY A 117 -33.81 7.22 18.78
N ILE A 118 -32.65 7.86 18.85
CA ILE A 118 -32.52 9.32 18.89
C ILE A 118 -32.59 9.86 17.45
N SER A 119 -33.47 10.84 17.22
CA SER A 119 -33.55 11.50 15.92
C SER A 119 -32.33 12.41 15.70
N LEU A 120 -31.88 12.56 14.44
CA LEU A 120 -30.78 13.49 14.13
C LEU A 120 -31.10 14.91 14.58
N SER A 121 -32.35 15.34 14.50
CA SER A 121 -32.74 16.68 14.97
C SER A 121 -32.50 16.88 16.46
N GLU A 122 -32.62 15.83 17.28
CA GLU A 122 -32.35 15.88 18.71
C GLU A 122 -30.85 15.76 19.00
N ALA A 123 -30.14 14.88 18.28
CA ALA A 123 -28.70 14.69 18.42
C ALA A 123 -27.87 15.95 18.08
N TYR A 124 -28.36 16.76 17.13
CA TYR A 124 -27.73 18.02 16.73
C TYR A 124 -28.35 19.25 17.43
N ARG A 125 -29.32 19.06 18.34
CA ARG A 125 -30.03 20.16 18.99
C ARG A 125 -29.06 20.91 19.92
N GLY A 126 -28.70 22.13 19.56
CA GLY A 126 -27.72 22.93 20.30
C GLY A 126 -26.27 22.78 19.85
N TYR A 127 -26.00 22.02 18.78
CA TYR A 127 -24.68 22.01 18.16
C TYR A 127 -24.43 23.33 17.42
N LEU A 128 -23.74 24.25 18.07
CA LEU A 128 -23.31 25.51 17.46
C LEU A 128 -22.09 25.22 16.57
N LEU A 129 -22.23 25.35 15.24
CA LEU A 129 -21.08 25.31 14.35
C LEU A 129 -20.12 26.43 14.73
N THR A 130 -18.94 26.04 15.21
CA THR A 130 -17.86 26.99 15.44
C THR A 130 -17.03 27.14 14.18
N PHE A 131 -16.35 28.29 14.04
CA PHE A 131 -15.38 28.50 12.95
C PHE A 131 -14.31 27.40 12.92
N LEU A 132 -13.92 26.89 14.10
CA LEU A 132 -12.95 25.80 14.22
C LEU A 132 -13.45 24.49 13.63
N ASP A 133 -14.73 24.15 13.75
CA ASP A 133 -15.28 22.92 13.17
C ASP A 133 -15.22 22.96 11.62
N VAL A 134 -15.57 24.10 11.02
CA VAL A 134 -15.53 24.29 9.56
C VAL A 134 -14.09 24.31 9.05
N ALA A 135 -13.22 25.05 9.73
CA ALA A 135 -11.81 25.14 9.38
C ALA A 135 -11.15 23.76 9.48
N ALA A 136 -11.36 23.02 10.57
CA ALA A 136 -10.76 21.71 10.79
C ALA A 136 -11.17 20.69 9.72
N TYR A 137 -12.44 20.72 9.28
CA TYR A 137 -12.90 19.86 8.20
C TYR A 137 -12.20 20.17 6.86
N ALA A 138 -12.03 21.46 6.54
CA ALA A 138 -11.27 21.87 5.35
C ALA A 138 -9.77 21.54 5.44
N PHE A 139 -9.21 21.55 6.64
CA PHE A 139 -7.81 21.16 6.89
C PHE A 139 -7.57 19.65 6.84
N ASN A 140 -8.62 18.81 6.90
CA ASN A 140 -8.48 17.36 6.90
C ASN A 140 -7.67 16.82 5.69
N PRO A 141 -8.04 17.12 4.42
CA PRO A 141 -7.26 16.67 3.25
C PRO A 141 -5.86 17.29 3.19
N VAL A 142 -5.71 18.54 3.66
CA VAL A 142 -4.40 19.21 3.71
C VAL A 142 -3.48 18.50 4.70
N SER A 143 -4.00 18.12 5.87
CA SER A 143 -3.26 17.39 6.90
C SER A 143 -2.85 15.99 6.42
N ALA A 144 -3.68 15.31 5.63
CA ALA A 144 -3.33 14.03 5.00
C ALA A 144 -2.12 14.18 4.06
N LEU A 145 -2.10 15.21 3.21
CA LEU A 145 -0.95 15.50 2.34
C LEU A 145 0.32 15.79 3.13
N ILE A 146 0.20 16.58 4.20
CA ILE A 146 1.34 16.88 5.09
C ILE A 146 1.84 15.61 5.76
N ALA A 147 0.94 14.74 6.23
CA ALA A 147 1.32 13.47 6.84
C ALA A 147 2.01 12.54 5.84
N ALA A 148 1.51 12.47 4.60
CA ALA A 148 2.16 11.72 3.53
C ALA A 148 3.59 12.22 3.26
N TYR A 149 3.77 13.54 3.17
CA TYR A 149 5.08 14.16 2.93
C TYR A 149 6.05 13.93 4.08
N ILE A 150 5.64 14.21 5.31
CA ILE A 150 6.48 14.03 6.51
C ILE A 150 6.79 12.55 6.72
N GLY A 151 5.77 11.68 6.66
CA GLY A 151 5.92 10.25 6.84
C GLY A 151 6.87 9.64 5.81
N ASN A 152 6.71 9.99 4.53
CA ASN A 152 7.59 9.51 3.46
C ASN A 152 9.03 10.01 3.64
N LYS A 153 9.21 11.27 4.06
CA LYS A 153 10.54 11.84 4.30
C LYS A 153 11.26 11.14 5.46
N ILE A 154 10.55 10.85 6.55
CA ILE A 154 11.11 10.13 7.71
C ILE A 154 11.46 8.68 7.32
N ALA A 155 10.54 7.99 6.65
CA ALA A 155 10.76 6.61 6.20
C ALA A 155 11.93 6.51 5.23
N SER A 156 12.03 7.41 4.25
CA SER A 156 13.10 7.44 3.25
C SER A 156 14.46 7.81 3.85
N GLY A 157 14.50 8.67 4.87
CA GLY A 157 15.73 9.05 5.56
C GLY A 157 16.43 7.89 6.26
N MET A 158 15.68 6.91 6.76
CA MET A 158 16.22 5.70 7.41
C MET A 158 16.69 4.61 6.43
N ILE A 159 16.30 4.69 5.15
CA ILE A 159 16.73 3.74 4.11
C ILE A 159 18.24 3.84 3.83
N GLY A 160 18.85 5.02 4.08
CA GLY A 160 20.30 5.21 3.97
C GLY A 160 21.13 4.34 4.92
N GLU A 161 20.54 3.87 6.03
CA GLU A 161 21.21 3.03 7.04
C GLU A 161 20.84 1.53 6.94
N SER A 162 19.66 1.21 6.39
CA SER A 162 19.11 -0.16 6.35
C SER A 162 19.09 -0.81 4.96
N GLY A 163 19.75 -0.23 3.96
CA GLY A 163 19.82 -0.78 2.59
C GLY A 163 20.57 -2.12 2.43
N LYS A 164 20.96 -2.79 3.52
CA LYS A 164 21.79 -4.02 3.49
C LYS A 164 21.06 -5.32 3.82
N TYR A 165 19.80 -5.29 4.26
CA TYR A 165 19.07 -6.49 4.73
C TYR A 165 17.80 -6.87 3.95
N GLU A 166 17.22 -5.98 3.13
CA GLU A 166 16.01 -6.31 2.35
C GLU A 166 16.29 -6.92 0.97
N GLY A 167 17.53 -6.85 0.47
CA GLY A 167 17.91 -7.48 -0.81
C GLY A 167 18.02 -9.01 -0.74
N THR A 168 18.08 -9.60 0.45
CA THR A 168 18.29 -11.04 0.65
C THR A 168 17.00 -11.82 0.84
N ALA A 169 15.91 -11.23 1.35
CA ALA A 169 14.68 -11.97 1.64
C ALA A 169 13.84 -12.29 0.37
N GLU A 170 13.89 -11.43 -0.64
CA GLU A 170 13.18 -11.67 -1.93
C GLU A 170 13.92 -12.70 -2.81
N GLN A 171 15.18 -13.03 -2.49
CA GLN A 171 15.96 -14.01 -3.23
C GLN A 171 15.69 -15.45 -2.78
N TYR A 172 15.30 -15.68 -1.52
CA TYR A 172 15.02 -17.03 -1.00
C TYR A 172 13.61 -17.56 -1.31
N ALA A 173 12.64 -16.70 -1.63
CA ALA A 173 11.28 -17.14 -1.94
C ALA A 173 11.07 -17.59 -3.40
N SER A 174 12.06 -17.36 -4.28
CA SER A 174 11.98 -17.70 -5.70
C SER A 174 12.68 -19.02 -6.07
N GLU A 175 13.39 -19.67 -5.14
CA GLU A 175 14.10 -20.93 -5.38
C GLU A 175 13.27 -22.20 -5.05
N GLU A 176 12.11 -22.09 -4.40
CA GLU A 176 11.32 -23.27 -3.99
C GLU A 176 10.23 -23.70 -4.98
N ALA A 177 10.15 -23.08 -6.16
CA ALA A 177 9.14 -23.40 -7.17
C ALA A 177 9.73 -23.79 -8.54
N GLU A 178 10.86 -24.50 -8.58
CA GLU A 178 11.31 -25.17 -9.80
C GLU A 178 11.81 -26.59 -9.54
N GLY A 179 10.99 -27.57 -9.92
CA GLY A 179 11.48 -28.88 -10.34
C GLY A 179 10.48 -29.51 -11.32
N PRO A 180 10.90 -30.36 -12.28
CA PRO A 180 12.27 -30.80 -12.56
C PRO A 180 12.74 -30.50 -14.01
N GLY A 181 14.03 -30.29 -14.19
CA GLY A 181 14.72 -30.66 -15.43
C GLY A 181 15.43 -29.54 -16.17
N GLY A 182 16.75 -29.45 -15.98
CA GLY A 182 17.64 -28.71 -16.86
C GLY A 182 19.03 -28.54 -16.27
N VAL A 183 19.99 -29.37 -16.69
CA VAL A 183 21.39 -29.28 -16.27
C VAL A 183 22.03 -28.02 -16.87
N ILE A 184 22.39 -27.04 -16.04
CA ILE A 184 23.21 -25.90 -16.48
C ILE A 184 24.66 -26.16 -16.07
N TYR A 185 25.52 -26.48 -17.06
CA TYR A 185 26.97 -26.45 -16.86
C TYR A 185 27.43 -25.00 -16.76
N SER A 186 27.89 -24.55 -15.58
CA SER A 186 28.75 -23.37 -15.52
C SER A 186 30.22 -23.83 -15.51
N LEU A 187 30.89 -23.68 -16.65
CA LEU A 187 32.31 -23.93 -16.76
C LEU A 187 33.07 -22.78 -16.10
N LYS A 188 33.31 -22.87 -14.79
CA LYS A 188 34.09 -21.87 -14.05
C LYS A 188 35.57 -22.05 -14.39
N ARG A 189 36.01 -21.43 -15.48
CA ARG A 189 37.43 -21.36 -15.88
C ARG A 189 38.15 -20.39 -14.93
N HIS A 190 38.62 -20.88 -13.79
CA HIS A 190 39.57 -20.17 -12.93
C HIS A 190 40.94 -20.13 -13.62
N LEU A 191 41.18 -19.09 -14.42
CA LEU A 191 42.53 -18.66 -14.76
C LEU A 191 43.07 -17.84 -13.57
N HIS A 192 43.73 -18.50 -12.63
CA HIS A 192 44.64 -17.83 -11.72
C HIS A 192 46.01 -17.72 -12.37
N SER A 193 46.25 -16.54 -12.95
CA SER A 193 47.59 -16.03 -13.16
C SER A 193 48.17 -15.65 -11.80
N HIS A 194 49.11 -16.43 -11.30
CA HIS A 194 50.05 -15.98 -10.28
C HIS A 194 51.46 -16.05 -10.88
N LYS A 195 51.99 -14.86 -11.20
CA LYS A 195 53.42 -14.56 -11.07
C LYS A 195 53.82 -14.81 -9.62
N VAL A 196 54.77 -15.70 -9.37
CA VAL A 196 56.12 -15.47 -8.81
C VAL A 196 56.88 -16.78 -8.97
#